data_AF-A0A1X7R133-F1
#
_entry.id   AF-A0A1X7R133-F1
#
_cell.length_a   1.000
_cell.length_b   1.000
_cell.length_c   1.000
_cell.angle_alpha   90.00
_cell.angle_beta   90.00
_cell.angle_gamma   90.00
#
_symmetry.space_group_name_H-M   'P 1'
#
loop_
_entity.id
_entity.type
_entity.pdbx_description
1 polymer ?
#
loop_
_entity_poly.entity_id
_entity_poly.type
_entity_poly.pdbx_seq_one_letter_code
_entity_poly.pdbx_strand_id
1 'polypeptide(L)'
;MKLSCIYVLNLLLNVCLATSINGKFEFSLGNLTKNAIRRTSFNLYQIGNYSTQDPYKTTTHLLDLDGNFKFDDLPINTGINETTYFVLSSSSLDYNLFPNRILIEFVQLENGTLQMNGFKNYFGREYFPSKDITHPDKLDQIAVEPYLTISVIQKAPFRAYFQIRNSGIMNDSGIVGSILNSRWKLAGVITVICVFAFPMFLDKIDPDTAIIMREEALKKKKEQYAN
;
A
#
# COMPACT_ATOMS: atom_id res chain seq x y z
N MET A 1 55.06 -32.92 1.31
CA MET A 1 53.63 -33.34 1.31
C MET A 1 52.75 -32.70 2.39
N LYS A 2 53.27 -32.12 3.50
CA LYS A 2 52.42 -31.53 4.56
C LYS A 2 51.97 -30.07 4.33
N LEU A 3 52.72 -29.27 3.56
CA LEU A 3 52.35 -27.87 3.27
C LEU A 3 51.10 -27.73 2.39
N SER A 4 50.87 -28.70 1.48
CA SER A 4 49.76 -28.64 0.52
C SER A 4 48.39 -28.84 1.20
N CYS A 5 48.34 -29.63 2.30
CA CYS A 5 47.09 -29.79 3.06
C CYS A 5 46.69 -28.53 3.84
N ILE A 6 47.63 -27.70 4.30
CA ILE A 6 47.33 -26.46 5.03
C ILE A 6 46.74 -25.39 4.09
N TYR A 7 47.20 -25.35 2.84
CA TYR A 7 46.61 -24.47 1.82
C TYR A 7 45.21 -24.94 1.40
N VAL A 8 44.99 -26.25 1.26
CA VAL A 8 43.65 -26.80 0.98
C VAL A 8 42.69 -26.57 2.15
N LEU A 9 43.17 -26.66 3.40
CA LEU A 9 42.37 -26.38 4.59
C LEU A 9 42.01 -24.89 4.72
N ASN A 10 42.94 -23.98 4.39
CA ASN A 10 42.65 -22.54 4.35
C ASN A 10 41.69 -22.17 3.20
N LEU A 11 41.72 -22.88 2.08
CA LEU A 11 40.77 -22.67 0.98
C LEU A 11 39.34 -23.12 1.34
N LEU A 12 39.21 -24.13 2.22
CA LEU A 12 37.94 -24.63 2.76
C LEU A 12 37.38 -23.78 3.91
N LEU A 13 38.18 -22.85 4.47
CA LEU A 13 37.81 -22.00 5.61
C LEU A 13 37.33 -20.59 5.19
N ASN A 14 36.98 -20.38 3.91
CA ASN A 14 36.06 -19.30 3.55
C ASN A 14 34.68 -19.66 4.11
N VAL A 15 34.52 -19.45 5.42
CA VAL A 15 33.25 -19.49 6.13
C VAL A 15 32.42 -18.39 5.51
N CYS A 16 31.55 -18.77 4.59
CA CYS A 16 30.52 -17.88 4.08
C CYS A 16 29.67 -17.46 5.29
N LEU A 17 29.67 -16.18 5.61
CA LEU A 17 28.82 -15.62 6.66
C LEU A 17 27.37 -15.78 6.21
N ALA A 18 26.73 -16.87 6.61
CA ALA A 18 25.33 -17.14 6.34
C ALA A 18 24.48 -16.13 7.13
N THR A 19 23.96 -15.13 6.43
CA THR A 19 23.05 -14.14 7.02
C THR A 19 21.62 -14.56 6.77
N SER A 20 20.76 -14.34 7.76
CA SER A 20 19.34 -14.67 7.67
C SER A 20 18.47 -13.45 7.98
N ILE A 21 17.33 -13.37 7.30
CA ILE A 21 16.27 -12.40 7.62
C ILE A 21 15.15 -13.16 8.32
N ASN A 22 14.87 -12.78 9.56
CA ASN A 22 13.75 -13.30 10.33
C ASN A 22 12.59 -12.30 10.28
N GLY A 23 11.39 -12.80 9.99
CA GLY A 23 10.20 -11.99 10.02
C GLY A 23 9.01 -12.71 10.63
N LYS A 24 8.03 -11.91 11.05
CA LYS A 24 6.79 -12.39 11.64
C LYS A 24 5.61 -11.69 10.97
N PHE A 25 4.67 -12.51 10.53
CA PHE A 25 3.39 -12.07 10.02
C PHE A 25 2.38 -11.99 11.16
N GLU A 26 2.03 -10.77 11.54
CA GLU A 26 1.05 -10.50 12.57
C GLU A 26 -0.36 -10.46 11.96
N PHE A 27 -1.14 -11.47 12.29
CA PHE A 27 -2.52 -11.58 11.86
C PHE A 27 -3.46 -11.05 12.95
N SER A 28 -3.99 -9.83 12.77
CA SER A 28 -4.80 -9.13 13.77
C SER A 28 -6.29 -9.51 13.77
N LEU A 29 -6.76 -10.32 12.81
CA LEU A 29 -8.19 -10.59 12.57
C LEU A 29 -8.67 -11.91 13.19
N GLY A 30 -7.81 -12.63 13.91
CA GLY A 30 -8.12 -13.91 14.51
C GLY A 30 -6.94 -14.88 14.39
N ASN A 31 -7.24 -16.15 14.12
CA ASN A 31 -6.23 -17.18 13.98
C ASN A 31 -5.82 -17.38 12.51
N LEU A 32 -4.52 -17.55 12.30
CA LEU A 32 -3.99 -17.92 11.00
C LEU A 32 -4.48 -19.32 10.60
N THR A 33 -5.02 -19.47 9.39
CA THR A 33 -5.44 -20.78 8.88
C THR A 33 -4.35 -21.41 8.02
N LYS A 34 -4.34 -22.74 7.90
CA LYS A 34 -3.40 -23.47 7.03
C LYS A 34 -3.47 -23.02 5.55
N ASN A 35 -4.64 -22.56 5.11
CA ASN A 35 -4.81 -22.03 3.76
C ASN A 35 -4.13 -20.66 3.61
N ALA A 36 -4.26 -19.78 4.62
CA ALA A 36 -3.60 -18.49 4.65
C ALA A 36 -2.07 -18.62 4.59
N ILE A 37 -1.50 -19.62 5.27
CA ILE A 37 -0.07 -19.95 5.24
C ILE A 37 0.42 -20.18 3.81
N ARG A 38 -0.26 -21.08 3.08
CA ARG A 38 0.15 -21.46 1.71
C ARG A 38 -0.05 -20.36 0.68
N ARG A 39 -1.06 -19.52 0.90
CA ARG A 39 -1.46 -18.44 -0.02
C ARG A 39 -0.77 -17.11 0.26
N THR A 40 0.11 -17.08 1.25
CA THR A 40 0.95 -15.94 1.58
C THR A 40 2.39 -16.28 1.23
N SER A 41 3.04 -15.40 0.48
CA SER A 41 4.42 -15.56 0.03
C SER A 41 5.19 -14.27 0.19
N PHE A 42 6.47 -14.40 0.51
CA PHE A 42 7.41 -13.32 0.63
C PHE A 42 8.52 -13.53 -0.38
N ASN A 43 8.68 -12.57 -1.28
CA ASN A 43 9.68 -12.61 -2.33
C ASN A 43 10.79 -11.65 -1.95
N LEU A 44 12.03 -12.15 -1.92
CA LEU A 44 13.22 -11.35 -1.69
C LEU A 44 13.99 -11.25 -3.00
N TYR A 45 14.38 -10.03 -3.36
CA TYR A 45 15.12 -9.75 -4.59
C TYR A 45 16.27 -8.79 -4.30
N GLN A 46 17.48 -9.15 -4.69
CA GLN A 46 18.66 -8.30 -4.53
C GLN A 46 18.65 -7.19 -5.57
N ILE A 47 18.93 -5.96 -5.14
CA ILE A 47 19.06 -4.80 -6.02
C ILE A 47 20.40 -4.11 -5.80
N GLY A 48 21.08 -3.75 -6.89
CA GLY A 48 22.34 -3.02 -6.83
C GLY A 48 23.51 -3.82 -6.22
N ASN A 49 24.72 -3.43 -6.59
CA ASN A 49 25.98 -3.92 -6.03
C ASN A 49 25.99 -5.43 -5.73
N TYR A 50 25.74 -6.29 -6.73
CA TYR A 50 25.82 -7.74 -6.56
C TYR A 50 27.07 -8.23 -7.29
N SER A 51 27.87 -9.07 -6.63
CA SER A 51 29.13 -9.58 -7.20
C SER A 51 28.92 -10.71 -8.22
N THR A 52 27.72 -11.29 -8.25
CA THR A 52 27.32 -12.35 -9.18
C THR A 52 26.87 -11.76 -10.53
N GLN A 53 26.80 -12.60 -11.58
CA GLN A 53 26.32 -12.15 -12.89
C GLN A 53 24.81 -11.84 -12.87
N ASP A 54 24.06 -12.57 -12.04
CA ASP A 54 22.63 -12.39 -11.84
C ASP A 54 22.31 -12.00 -10.38
N PRO A 55 21.28 -11.16 -10.15
CA PRO A 55 20.84 -10.78 -8.82
C PRO A 55 20.20 -11.95 -8.08
N TYR A 56 20.47 -12.07 -6.79
CA TYR A 56 19.85 -13.10 -5.95
C TYR A 56 18.33 -12.91 -5.84
N LYS A 57 17.60 -14.02 -5.98
CA LYS A 57 16.14 -14.05 -5.87
C LYS A 57 15.71 -15.30 -5.13
N THR A 58 14.88 -15.13 -4.11
CA THR A 58 14.31 -16.25 -3.37
C THR A 58 12.87 -15.94 -2.93
N THR A 59 12.11 -17.00 -2.68
CA THR A 59 10.72 -16.91 -2.24
C THR A 59 10.54 -17.82 -1.05
N THR A 60 9.99 -17.29 0.03
CA THR A 60 9.63 -18.07 1.23
C THR A 60 8.14 -17.94 1.51
N HIS A 61 7.63 -18.88 2.28
CA HIS A 61 6.26 -18.90 2.77
C HIS A 61 6.24 -18.82 4.29
N LEU A 62 5.05 -18.69 4.87
CA LEU A 62 4.89 -18.82 6.31
C LEU A 62 5.27 -20.25 6.73
N LEU A 63 6.05 -20.38 7.79
CA LEU A 63 6.53 -21.65 8.34
C LEU A 63 5.51 -22.22 9.33
N ASP A 64 4.98 -21.35 10.19
CA ASP A 64 4.15 -21.74 11.34
C ASP A 64 2.81 -21.00 11.37
N LEU A 65 1.90 -21.50 12.22
CA LEU A 65 0.65 -20.81 12.56
C LEU A 65 0.87 -19.51 13.34
N ASP A 66 2.05 -19.36 13.95
CA ASP A 66 2.49 -18.13 14.63
C ASP A 66 2.94 -17.03 13.66
N GLY A 67 2.94 -17.33 12.35
CA GLY A 67 3.24 -16.36 11.31
C GLY A 67 4.74 -16.17 11.04
N ASN A 68 5.61 -17.05 11.52
CA ASN A 68 7.05 -16.91 11.30
C ASN A 68 7.42 -17.17 9.83
N PHE A 69 8.35 -16.39 9.29
CA PHE A 69 9.01 -16.66 8.01
C PHE A 69 10.49 -16.33 8.10
N LYS A 70 11.29 -17.02 7.30
CA LYS A 70 12.74 -16.89 7.31
C LYS A 70 13.31 -16.97 5.90
N PHE A 71 14.36 -16.19 5.68
CA PHE A 71 15.28 -16.37 4.56
C PHE A 71 16.64 -16.73 5.12
N ASP A 72 17.19 -17.83 4.64
CA ASP A 72 18.51 -18.34 5.02
C ASP A 72 19.50 -18.17 3.87
N ASP A 73 20.79 -18.19 4.22
CA ASP A 73 21.93 -18.18 3.28
C ASP A 73 21.90 -17.01 2.28
N LEU A 74 21.73 -15.79 2.80
CA LEU A 74 21.74 -14.58 1.98
C LEU A 74 23.15 -14.21 1.52
N PRO A 75 23.36 -13.93 0.22
CA PRO A 75 24.66 -13.49 -0.28
C PRO A 75 24.88 -12.03 0.10
N ILE A 76 25.90 -11.77 0.93
CA ILE A 76 26.28 -10.43 1.37
C ILE A 76 27.66 -10.10 0.85
N ASN A 77 27.83 -8.86 0.40
CA ASN A 77 29.13 -8.37 -0.04
C ASN A 77 30.03 -8.17 1.16
N THR A 78 31.29 -8.59 1.03
CA THR A 78 32.28 -8.52 2.09
C THR A 78 33.25 -7.38 1.81
N GLY A 79 33.17 -6.31 2.59
CA GLY A 79 34.04 -5.14 2.45
C GLY A 79 33.69 -4.04 3.46
N ILE A 80 34.63 -3.14 3.71
CA ILE A 80 34.42 -2.04 4.67
C ILE A 80 33.40 -1.06 4.10
N ASN A 81 32.29 -0.84 4.82
CA ASN A 81 31.16 0.00 4.39
C ASN A 81 30.51 -0.47 3.08
N GLU A 82 30.66 -1.73 2.72
CA GLU A 82 29.93 -2.28 1.58
C GLU A 82 28.47 -2.51 1.97
N THR A 83 27.58 -2.05 1.07
CA THR A 83 26.14 -2.16 1.24
C THR A 83 25.59 -3.21 0.29
N THR A 84 24.75 -4.11 0.81
CA THR A 84 23.87 -4.96 0.00
C THR A 84 22.42 -4.60 0.24
N TYR A 85 21.67 -4.45 -0.85
CA TYR A 85 20.27 -4.09 -0.77
C TYR A 85 19.40 -5.24 -1.25
N PHE A 86 18.37 -5.54 -0.47
CA PHE A 86 17.32 -6.46 -0.84
C PHE A 86 15.98 -5.76 -0.79
N VAL A 87 15.10 -6.14 -1.70
CA VAL A 87 13.70 -5.73 -1.71
C VAL A 87 12.88 -6.93 -1.32
N LEU A 88 12.21 -6.82 -0.17
CA LEU A 88 11.20 -7.75 0.28
C LEU A 88 9.84 -7.29 -0.22
N SER A 89 9.18 -8.13 -1.00
CA SER A 89 7.81 -7.95 -1.47
C SER A 89 6.91 -8.99 -0.80
N SER A 90 5.98 -8.52 0.02
CA SER A 90 4.99 -9.37 0.68
C SER A 90 3.74 -9.48 -0.19
N SER A 91 3.25 -10.69 -0.41
CA SER A 91 1.99 -10.88 -1.14
C SER A 91 1.13 -11.96 -0.50
N SER A 92 -0.18 -11.75 -0.53
CA SER A 92 -1.15 -12.78 -0.18
C SER A 92 -2.28 -12.77 -1.20
N LEU A 93 -2.84 -13.95 -1.48
CA LEU A 93 -4.06 -14.04 -2.28
C LEU A 93 -5.26 -13.58 -1.46
N ASP A 94 -5.36 -13.96 -0.19
CA ASP A 94 -6.58 -13.73 0.58
C ASP A 94 -6.61 -12.36 1.27
N TYR A 95 -5.44 -11.77 1.56
CA TYR A 95 -5.32 -10.56 2.37
C TYR A 95 -4.53 -9.45 1.68
N ASN A 96 -4.81 -8.20 2.07
CA ASN A 96 -3.96 -7.07 1.72
C ASN A 96 -2.93 -6.83 2.84
N LEU A 97 -1.65 -6.95 2.50
CA LEU A 97 -0.54 -6.89 3.45
C LEU A 97 0.05 -5.48 3.56
N PHE A 98 0.59 -5.15 4.72
CA PHE A 98 1.29 -3.90 5.02
C PHE A 98 2.44 -4.14 6.01
N PRO A 99 3.69 -3.75 5.68
CA PRO A 99 4.10 -3.06 4.46
C PRO A 99 4.14 -4.00 3.25
N ASN A 100 3.76 -3.52 2.07
CA ASN A 100 3.81 -4.32 0.84
C ASN A 100 5.25 -4.49 0.30
N ARG A 101 6.04 -3.41 0.37
CA ARG A 101 7.43 -3.36 -0.07
C ARG A 101 8.32 -2.84 1.03
N ILE A 102 9.42 -3.54 1.26
CA ILE A 102 10.40 -3.17 2.28
C ILE A 102 11.77 -3.25 1.63
N LEU A 103 12.54 -2.17 1.75
CA LEU A 103 13.95 -2.15 1.42
C LEU A 103 14.73 -2.60 2.65
N ILE A 104 15.52 -3.64 2.50
CA ILE A 104 16.42 -4.16 3.52
C ILE A 104 17.84 -3.80 3.08
N GLU A 105 18.54 -3.08 3.93
CA GLU A 105 19.91 -2.67 3.72
C GLU A 105 20.78 -3.40 4.74
N PHE A 106 21.81 -4.08 4.24
CA PHE A 106 22.88 -4.62 5.06
C PHE A 106 24.12 -3.78 4.86
N VAL A 107 24.66 -3.26 5.96
CA VAL A 107 25.89 -2.47 5.99
C VAL A 107 26.92 -3.21 6.84
N GLN A 108 28.10 -3.45 6.29
CA GLN A 108 29.21 -3.98 7.05
C GLN A 108 30.00 -2.83 7.70
N LEU A 109 29.95 -2.76 9.03
CA LEU A 109 30.64 -1.73 9.82
C LEU A 109 32.15 -2.00 9.86
N GLU A 110 32.93 -0.95 10.12
CA GLU A 110 34.38 -1.03 10.34
C GLU A 110 34.77 -2.00 11.46
N ASN A 111 33.88 -2.19 12.44
CA ASN A 111 34.06 -3.16 13.54
C ASN A 111 33.86 -4.62 13.11
N GLY A 112 33.56 -4.88 11.83
CA GLY A 112 33.28 -6.21 11.29
C GLY A 112 31.87 -6.72 11.58
N THR A 113 31.04 -5.94 12.29
CA THR A 113 29.64 -6.28 12.54
C THR A 113 28.77 -5.93 11.34
N LEU A 114 27.78 -6.78 11.07
CA LEU A 114 26.78 -6.55 10.04
C LEU A 114 25.56 -5.87 10.66
N GLN A 115 25.23 -4.67 10.20
CA GLN A 115 24.01 -3.96 10.59
C GLN A 115 22.92 -4.16 9.55
N MET A 116 21.71 -4.48 10.01
CA MET A 116 20.54 -4.63 9.18
C MET A 116 19.56 -3.48 9.42
N ASN A 117 19.30 -2.69 8.38
CA ASN A 117 18.30 -1.63 8.38
C ASN A 117 17.12 -2.02 7.49
N GLY A 118 15.91 -1.64 7.89
CA GLY A 118 14.69 -1.88 7.13
C GLY A 118 13.96 -0.57 6.88
N PHE A 119 13.49 -0.36 5.66
CA PHE A 119 12.76 0.84 5.26
C PHE A 119 11.46 0.47 4.55
N LYS A 120 10.35 1.12 4.93
CA LYS A 120 9.05 0.93 4.27
C LYS A 120 9.02 1.72 2.98
N ASN A 121 8.55 1.07 1.91
CA ASN A 121 8.26 1.73 0.65
C ASN A 121 6.84 1.36 0.18
N TYR A 122 6.33 2.14 -0.78
CA TYR A 122 5.07 1.87 -1.47
C TYR A 122 5.29 1.66 -2.96
N PHE A 123 4.28 1.11 -3.63
CA PHE A 123 4.36 0.81 -5.05
C PHE A 123 4.44 2.11 -5.87
N GLY A 124 5.41 2.19 -6.78
CA GLY A 124 5.60 3.34 -7.67
C GLY A 124 6.52 4.45 -7.15
N ARG A 125 7.09 4.31 -5.93
CA ARG A 125 8.14 5.21 -5.43
C ARG A 125 9.53 4.56 -5.56
N GLU A 126 10.51 5.35 -5.98
CA GLU A 126 11.90 4.95 -6.06
C GLU A 126 12.49 4.67 -4.66
N TYR A 127 13.39 3.67 -4.57
CA TYR A 127 14.01 3.30 -3.29
C TYR A 127 15.11 4.26 -2.88
N PHE A 128 15.84 4.77 -3.87
CA PHE A 128 16.96 5.68 -3.69
C PHE A 128 16.59 7.01 -4.33
N PRO A 129 16.95 8.14 -3.71
CA PRO A 129 16.73 9.43 -4.32
C PRO A 129 17.63 9.63 -5.53
N SER A 130 17.16 10.46 -6.45
CA SER A 130 17.97 10.90 -7.59
C SER A 130 19.18 11.69 -7.09
N LYS A 131 20.33 11.48 -7.72
CA LYS A 131 21.63 12.06 -7.30
C LYS A 131 21.67 13.58 -7.30
N ASP A 132 20.77 14.21 -8.06
CA ASP A 132 20.75 15.66 -8.27
C ASP A 132 20.01 16.43 -7.15
N ILE A 133 19.35 15.71 -6.23
CA ILE A 133 18.58 16.32 -5.14
C ILE A 133 19.50 16.53 -3.93
N THR A 134 19.64 17.78 -3.48
CA THR A 134 20.52 18.15 -2.36
C THR A 134 20.05 17.63 -1.00
N HIS A 135 18.73 17.64 -0.76
CA HIS A 135 18.10 17.12 0.45
C HIS A 135 16.90 16.26 0.11
N PRO A 136 17.12 15.00 -0.29
CA PRO A 136 16.04 14.13 -0.69
C PRO A 136 15.20 13.67 0.50
N ASP A 137 13.93 13.39 0.22
CA ASP A 137 13.04 12.75 1.18
C ASP A 137 13.50 11.31 1.44
N LYS A 138 13.61 10.95 2.73
CA LYS A 138 14.10 9.63 3.16
C LYS A 138 12.94 8.68 3.39
N LEU A 139 13.16 7.40 3.14
CA LEU A 139 12.17 6.38 3.48
C LEU A 139 12.08 6.24 5.00
N ASP A 140 10.88 5.99 5.50
CA ASP A 140 10.73 5.76 6.93
C ASP A 140 11.37 4.42 7.33
N GLN A 141 12.17 4.45 8.38
CA GLN A 141 12.80 3.26 8.94
C GLN A 141 11.77 2.41 9.72
N ILE A 142 11.98 1.09 9.70
CA ILE A 142 11.22 0.08 10.45
C ILE A 142 12.20 -0.64 11.38
N ALA A 143 11.73 -0.98 12.58
CA ALA A 143 12.46 -1.87 13.47
C ALA A 143 12.58 -3.28 12.86
N VAL A 144 13.81 -3.79 12.78
CA VAL A 144 14.10 -5.12 12.21
C VAL A 144 14.49 -6.13 13.28
N GLU A 145 14.92 -5.66 14.45
CA GLU A 145 15.20 -6.48 15.63
C GLU A 145 14.00 -6.43 16.59
N PRO A 146 13.53 -7.58 17.12
CA PRO A 146 14.06 -8.94 16.96
C PRO A 146 13.61 -9.66 15.66
N TYR A 147 12.56 -9.18 15.01
CA TYR A 147 12.07 -9.69 13.72
C TYR A 147 11.36 -8.59 12.93
N LEU A 148 11.35 -8.74 11.61
CA LEU A 148 10.61 -7.86 10.72
C LEU A 148 9.11 -8.16 10.79
N THR A 149 8.30 -7.17 11.19
CA THR A 149 6.85 -7.36 11.33
C THR A 149 6.10 -6.95 10.06
N ILE A 150 5.29 -7.86 9.54
CA ILE A 150 4.34 -7.60 8.44
C ILE A 150 2.93 -7.86 8.97
N SER A 151 2.02 -6.94 8.71
CA SER A 151 0.65 -6.98 9.21
C SER A 151 -0.36 -6.94 8.06
N VAL A 152 -1.64 -7.08 8.41
CA VAL A 152 -2.75 -6.89 7.47
C VAL A 152 -3.21 -5.42 7.51
N ILE A 153 -3.61 -4.87 6.35
CA ILE A 153 -4.18 -3.51 6.30
C ILE A 153 -5.45 -3.44 7.14
N GLN A 154 -5.46 -2.59 8.17
CA GLN A 154 -6.59 -2.45 9.09
C GLN A 154 -7.89 -2.00 8.40
N LYS A 155 -7.81 -1.09 7.42
CA LYS A 155 -8.99 -0.54 6.73
C LYS A 155 -9.62 -1.51 5.72
N ALA A 156 -8.81 -2.37 5.11
CA ALA A 156 -9.23 -3.25 4.01
C ALA A 156 -8.45 -4.57 4.09
N PRO A 157 -8.74 -5.40 5.11
CA PRO A 157 -7.91 -6.55 5.40
C PRO A 157 -8.02 -7.67 4.36
N PHE A 158 -9.23 -7.91 3.86
CA PHE A 158 -9.50 -8.96 2.88
C PHE A 158 -9.35 -8.43 1.46
N ARG A 159 -8.86 -9.30 0.58
CA ARG A 159 -8.76 -8.99 -0.84
C ARG A 159 -10.12 -9.23 -1.51
N ALA A 160 -10.79 -8.14 -1.89
CA ALA A 160 -12.08 -8.22 -2.57
C ALA A 160 -11.89 -8.55 -4.05
N TYR A 161 -12.00 -9.83 -4.40
CA TYR A 161 -11.98 -10.29 -5.80
C TYR A 161 -13.34 -10.16 -6.49
N PHE A 162 -14.41 -10.18 -5.71
CA PHE A 162 -15.77 -10.10 -6.21
C PHE A 162 -16.33 -8.73 -5.89
N GLN A 163 -16.83 -8.07 -6.93
CA GLN A 163 -17.64 -6.88 -6.78
C GLN A 163 -19.11 -7.31 -6.82
N ILE A 164 -19.83 -7.08 -5.71
CA ILE A 164 -21.26 -7.36 -5.66
C ILE A 164 -21.96 -6.38 -6.59
N ARG A 165 -22.69 -6.91 -7.58
CA ARG A 165 -23.51 -6.10 -8.47
C ARG A 165 -24.82 -5.75 -7.77
N ASN A 166 -24.92 -4.52 -7.28
CA ASN A 166 -26.16 -4.00 -6.71
C ASN A 166 -27.10 -3.52 -7.85
N SER A 167 -27.82 -4.44 -8.48
CA SER A 167 -28.74 -4.14 -9.60
C SER A 167 -30.11 -3.61 -9.13
N GLY A 168 -30.12 -2.52 -8.37
CA GLY A 168 -31.35 -1.86 -7.90
C GLY A 168 -31.22 -0.33 -7.91
N ILE A 169 -32.32 0.39 -8.19
CA ILE A 169 -32.34 1.87 -8.31
C ILE A 169 -31.98 2.57 -6.98
N MET A 170 -32.33 1.97 -5.84
CA MET A 170 -32.09 2.46 -4.48
C MET A 170 -30.71 2.07 -3.89
N ASN A 171 -30.01 1.09 -4.49
CA ASN A 171 -28.72 0.63 -3.94
C ASN A 171 -27.57 1.56 -4.38
N ASP A 172 -26.39 1.42 -3.77
CA ASP A 172 -25.23 2.32 -3.95
C ASP A 172 -24.83 2.64 -5.41
N SER A 173 -25.10 1.73 -6.35
CA SER A 173 -24.82 1.89 -7.79
C SER A 173 -26.02 2.34 -8.63
N GLY A 174 -27.22 2.44 -8.06
CA GLY A 174 -28.42 2.94 -8.72
C GLY A 174 -28.45 4.47 -8.80
N ILE A 175 -29.32 5.02 -9.65
CA ILE A 175 -29.45 6.48 -9.85
C ILE A 175 -29.75 7.19 -8.53
N VAL A 176 -30.68 6.65 -7.73
CA VAL A 176 -31.07 7.25 -6.45
C VAL A 176 -30.00 7.02 -5.39
N GLY A 177 -29.45 5.80 -5.28
CA GLY A 177 -28.39 5.50 -4.32
C GLY A 177 -27.09 6.30 -4.56
N SER A 178 -26.73 6.54 -5.82
CA SER A 178 -25.55 7.36 -6.17
C SER A 178 -25.71 8.83 -5.76
N ILE A 179 -26.94 9.37 -5.85
CA ILE A 179 -27.26 10.74 -5.41
C ILE A 179 -27.19 10.82 -3.89
N LEU A 180 -27.76 9.83 -3.18
CA LEU A 180 -27.79 9.79 -1.72
C LEU A 180 -26.39 9.64 -1.10
N ASN A 181 -25.51 8.82 -1.69
CA ASN A 181 -24.16 8.59 -1.16
C ASN A 181 -23.18 9.74 -1.39
N SER A 182 -23.47 10.65 -2.33
CA SER A 182 -22.59 11.78 -2.62
C SER A 182 -23.15 13.06 -2.00
N ARG A 183 -22.46 13.60 -1.00
CA ARG A 183 -22.84 14.86 -0.32
C ARG A 183 -23.08 16.02 -1.31
N TRP A 184 -22.28 16.09 -2.37
CA TRP A 184 -22.40 17.10 -3.42
C TRP A 184 -23.62 16.89 -4.32
N LYS A 185 -23.90 15.65 -4.73
CA LYS A 185 -25.09 15.36 -5.56
C LYS A 185 -26.39 15.56 -4.77
N LEU A 186 -26.40 15.15 -3.50
CA LEU A 186 -27.51 15.38 -2.59
C LEU A 186 -27.81 16.88 -2.44
N ALA A 187 -26.77 17.70 -2.20
CA ALA A 187 -26.92 19.16 -2.09
C ALA A 187 -27.50 19.78 -3.37
N GLY A 188 -27.05 19.32 -4.55
CA GLY A 188 -27.61 19.74 -5.83
C GLY A 188 -29.10 19.43 -5.96
N VAL A 189 -29.52 18.21 -5.61
CA VAL A 189 -30.94 17.80 -5.66
C VAL A 189 -31.79 18.59 -4.67
N ILE A 190 -31.33 18.78 -3.44
CA ILE A 190 -32.03 19.60 -2.44
C ILE A 190 -32.19 21.04 -2.95
N THR A 191 -31.16 21.61 -3.57
CA THR A 191 -31.20 22.97 -4.12
C THR A 191 -32.25 23.10 -5.21
N VAL A 192 -32.31 22.13 -6.13
CA VAL A 192 -33.34 22.10 -7.19
C VAL A 192 -34.74 22.01 -6.57
N ILE A 193 -34.96 21.14 -5.59
CA ILE A 193 -36.25 21.02 -4.89
C ILE A 193 -36.62 22.34 -4.21
N CYS A 194 -35.66 22.99 -3.54
CA CYS A 194 -35.88 24.30 -2.91
C CYS A 194 -36.24 25.37 -3.94
N VAL A 195 -35.58 25.44 -5.10
CA VAL A 195 -35.92 26.40 -6.16
C VAL A 195 -37.34 26.18 -6.70
N PHE A 196 -37.76 24.93 -6.88
CA PHE A 196 -39.12 24.62 -7.32
C PHE A 196 -40.19 24.87 -6.24
N ALA A 197 -39.85 24.66 -4.97
CA ALA A 197 -40.77 24.85 -3.86
C ALA A 197 -40.84 26.32 -3.40
N PHE A 198 -39.79 27.11 -3.64
CA PHE A 198 -39.66 28.49 -3.19
C PHE A 198 -40.84 29.40 -3.60
N PRO A 199 -41.37 29.36 -4.84
CA PRO A 199 -42.54 30.16 -5.22
C PRO A 199 -43.79 29.82 -4.39
N MET A 200 -43.99 28.53 -4.04
CA MET A 200 -45.15 28.11 -3.25
C MET A 200 -45.10 28.62 -1.81
N PHE A 201 -43.90 28.82 -1.27
CA PHE A 201 -43.71 29.40 0.07
C PHE A 201 -43.72 30.93 0.04
N LEU A 202 -43.18 31.56 -1.00
CA LEU A 202 -43.26 33.02 -1.20
C LEU A 202 -44.70 33.53 -1.22
N ASP A 203 -45.59 32.83 -1.92
CA ASP A 203 -47.03 33.15 -1.98
C ASP A 203 -47.70 33.22 -0.58
N LYS A 204 -47.12 32.56 0.43
CA LYS A 204 -47.65 32.53 1.81
C LYS A 204 -46.94 33.45 2.79
N ILE A 205 -45.69 33.84 2.51
CA ILE A 205 -44.85 34.62 3.44
C ILE A 205 -44.85 36.10 3.06
N ASP A 206 -44.89 36.43 1.77
CA ASP A 206 -44.90 37.81 1.27
C ASP A 206 -45.75 37.95 -0.01
N PRO A 207 -47.07 38.20 0.12
CA PRO A 207 -48.00 38.21 -1.00
C PRO A 207 -47.77 39.36 -1.98
N ASP A 208 -47.19 40.47 -1.53
CA ASP A 208 -46.98 41.66 -2.36
C ASP A 208 -45.90 41.40 -3.42
N THR A 209 -44.81 40.73 -3.03
CA THR A 209 -43.75 40.31 -3.95
C THR A 209 -44.23 39.27 -4.97
N ALA A 210 -45.12 38.36 -4.54
CA ALA A 210 -45.71 37.36 -5.43
C ALA A 210 -46.61 37.95 -6.53
N ILE A 211 -47.37 39.01 -6.22
CA ILE A 211 -48.23 39.71 -7.19
C ILE A 211 -47.37 40.40 -8.25
N ILE A 212 -46.32 41.11 -7.84
CA ILE A 212 -45.39 41.81 -8.75
C ILE A 212 -44.72 40.82 -9.73
N MET A 213 -44.25 39.68 -9.23
CA MET A 213 -43.64 38.64 -10.08
C MET A 213 -44.63 38.03 -11.08
N ARG A 214 -45.91 37.88 -10.71
CA ARG A 214 -46.95 37.39 -11.63
C ARG A 214 -47.27 38.41 -12.72
N GLU A 215 -47.32 39.69 -12.39
CA GLU A 215 -47.55 40.76 -13.38
C GLU A 215 -46.40 40.86 -14.39
N GLU A 216 -45.15 40.72 -13.93
CA GLU A 216 -43.98 40.68 -14.82
C GLU A 216 -43.96 39.42 -15.70
N ALA A 217 -44.31 38.26 -15.15
CA ALA A 217 -44.43 37.02 -15.92
C ALA A 217 -45.55 37.10 -16.98
N LEU A 218 -46.67 37.75 -16.65
CA LEU A 218 -47.78 38.00 -17.58
C LEU A 218 -47.41 39.00 -18.68
N LYS A 219 -46.67 40.07 -18.36
CA LYS A 219 -46.13 41.02 -19.36
C LYS A 219 -45.18 40.32 -20.33
N LYS A 220 -44.22 39.55 -19.83
CA LYS A 220 -43.28 38.78 -20.68
C LYS A 220 -43.96 37.76 -21.59
N LYS A 221 -45.01 37.08 -21.10
CA LYS A 221 -45.81 36.18 -21.95
C LYS A 221 -46.56 36.96 -23.03
N LYS A 222 -47.19 38.09 -22.70
CA LYS A 222 -47.88 38.95 -23.68
C LYS A 222 -46.92 39.48 -24.75
N GLU A 223 -45.69 39.82 -24.38
CA GLU A 223 -44.64 40.23 -25.32
C GLU A 223 -44.17 39.08 -26.23
N GLN A 224 -44.14 37.83 -25.73
CA GLN A 224 -43.83 36.65 -26.56
C GLN A 224 -44.93 36.29 -27.57
N TYR A 225 -46.20 36.59 -27.28
CA TYR A 225 -47.33 36.35 -28.20
C TYR A 225 -47.67 37.57 -29.08
N ALA A 226 -46.93 38.67 -28.95
CA ALA A 226 -47.10 39.89 -29.75
C ALA A 226 -46.13 39.97 -30.95
N ASN A 227 -45.30 38.95 -31.15
CA ASN A 227 -44.50 38.72 -32.37
C ASN A 227 -45.08 37.56 -33.18
#